data_AF-A0A8J8NPS1-F1
#
_entry.id   AF-A0A8J8NPS1-F1
#
_cell.length_a   1.000
_cell.length_b   1.000
_cell.length_c   1.000
_cell.angle_alpha   90.00
_cell.angle_beta   90.00
_cell.angle_gamma   90.00
#
_symmetry.space_group_name_H-M   'P 1'
#
loop_
_entity.id
_entity.type
_entity.pdbx_description
1 polymer ?
#
loop_
_entity_poly.entity_id
_entity_poly.type
_entity_poly.pdbx_seq_one_letter_code
_entity_poly.pdbx_strand_id
1 'polypeptide(L)'
;MKLLSFLSTATLFLTANSQIISCPVLTCDSAESMDMDQCYQHDDSHPVATIRTFPCEGYLESTLKSTPLCELNLPKGQHAWYDESTQSIDKSSFSWESAISNKKVRAECRLAASIMNNLSNGRSCSQHSNCLSKNCLAGLCKGLAVGELCARHSDCDAGSYCKKDQTWPYVSKCNKANTNYEQCNEDFECGNSAYCWYVSKQDRIDTVKKCLPLYSQEVGTSMGWYSASFGNITYEDYEINGRYCKSGLAFPVNETANLKNNTNGTKELILGNCTATDKVVYQPNGKLSWPYACNASNQSARCELWYNSSSPNDAITLPQKSFSVRCNCALDGNNGYCSKLLGTEKYKDAMSKRKTVLESSECHTLDRNNFRAQRDSCGIGPGDSLDEAITAMFEVNYHAWVQNGDVYDCIKKVFDDSLLNQSKMGAHILRISIAMVMAIVGILYI
;
A
#
# COMPACT_ATOMS: atom_id res chain seq x y z
N MET A 1 -71.62 -1.95 18.97
CA MET A 1 -70.59 -2.01 17.90
C MET A 1 -69.22 -2.02 18.55
N LYS A 2 -68.53 -3.17 18.57
CA LYS A 2 -67.10 -3.28 18.95
C LYS A 2 -66.34 -3.66 17.69
N LEU A 3 -65.50 -2.76 17.18
CA LEU A 3 -64.61 -3.00 16.04
C LEU A 3 -63.34 -3.66 16.58
N LEU A 4 -63.12 -4.94 16.29
CA LEU A 4 -61.84 -5.61 16.51
C LEU A 4 -60.88 -5.23 15.37
N SER A 5 -59.82 -4.51 15.69
CA SER A 5 -58.69 -4.27 14.79
C SER A 5 -57.74 -5.47 14.86
N PHE A 6 -57.67 -6.24 13.77
CA PHE A 6 -56.65 -7.28 13.58
C PHE A 6 -55.36 -6.60 13.10
N LEU A 7 -54.42 -6.37 14.01
CA LEU A 7 -53.03 -6.06 13.67
C LEU A 7 -52.34 -7.38 13.27
N SER A 8 -52.17 -7.62 11.97
CA SER A 8 -51.32 -8.70 11.46
C SER A 8 -49.86 -8.22 11.50
N THR A 9 -49.11 -8.66 12.50
CA THR A 9 -47.64 -8.49 12.55
C THR A 9 -47.02 -9.38 11.47
N ALA A 10 -46.76 -8.81 10.30
CA ALA A 10 -45.94 -9.45 9.27
C ALA A 10 -44.50 -9.55 9.78
N THR A 11 -44.13 -10.72 10.27
CA THR A 11 -42.74 -11.05 10.62
C THR A 11 -41.93 -11.13 9.33
N LEU A 12 -41.30 -10.01 8.94
CA LEU A 12 -40.25 -10.01 7.92
C LEU A 12 -39.06 -10.80 8.48
N PHE A 13 -39.01 -12.09 8.15
CA PHE A 13 -37.78 -12.86 8.27
C PHE A 13 -36.79 -12.28 7.26
N LEU A 14 -35.95 -11.36 7.72
CA LEU A 14 -34.72 -11.00 7.03
C LEU A 14 -33.85 -12.25 7.03
N THR A 15 -33.95 -13.06 5.97
CA THR A 15 -32.96 -14.09 5.70
C THR A 15 -31.65 -13.36 5.44
N ALA A 16 -30.80 -13.26 6.46
CA ALA A 16 -29.43 -12.85 6.27
C ALA A 16 -28.82 -13.87 5.31
N ASN A 17 -28.68 -13.50 4.03
CA ASN A 17 -27.97 -14.32 3.06
C ASN A 17 -26.52 -14.39 3.52
N SER A 18 -26.16 -15.44 4.25
CA SER A 18 -24.78 -15.78 4.53
C SER A 18 -24.16 -16.14 3.19
N GLN A 19 -23.43 -15.20 2.60
CA GLN A 19 -22.67 -15.43 1.38
C GLN A 19 -21.51 -16.37 1.72
N ILE A 20 -21.68 -17.64 1.36
CA ILE A 20 -20.62 -18.64 1.46
C ILE A 20 -19.70 -18.47 0.25
N ILE A 21 -18.40 -18.31 0.50
CA ILE A 21 -17.39 -18.28 -0.56
C ILE A 21 -16.49 -19.51 -0.49
N SER A 22 -15.96 -19.92 -1.65
CA SER A 22 -14.85 -20.87 -1.74
C SER A 22 -13.56 -20.09 -1.89
N CYS A 23 -12.53 -20.44 -1.11
CA CYS A 23 -11.21 -19.83 -1.31
C CYS A 23 -10.52 -20.43 -2.53
N PRO A 24 -9.81 -19.62 -3.33
CA PRO A 24 -9.02 -20.14 -4.42
C PRO A 24 -7.82 -20.94 -3.89
N VAL A 25 -7.30 -21.82 -4.73
CA VAL A 25 -6.05 -22.56 -4.51
C VAL A 25 -4.94 -21.95 -5.37
N LEU A 26 -3.83 -21.58 -4.74
CA LEU A 26 -2.62 -21.15 -5.43
C LEU A 26 -1.67 -22.35 -5.62
N THR A 27 -1.24 -22.59 -6.86
CA THR A 27 -0.24 -23.63 -7.16
C THR A 27 1.09 -23.03 -7.61
N CYS A 28 2.17 -23.66 -7.15
CA CYS A 28 3.55 -23.42 -7.56
C CYS A 28 3.92 -24.43 -8.64
N ASP A 29 3.69 -24.07 -9.90
CA ASP A 29 3.95 -25.00 -10.98
C ASP A 29 5.40 -24.86 -11.47
N SER A 30 5.95 -25.96 -11.97
CA SER A 30 7.31 -25.95 -12.53
C SER A 30 7.37 -25.19 -13.85
N ALA A 31 8.53 -24.62 -14.18
CA ALA A 31 8.75 -23.91 -15.45
C ALA A 31 8.52 -24.79 -16.70
N GLU A 32 8.65 -26.11 -16.57
CA GLU A 32 8.46 -27.08 -17.67
C GLU A 32 7.00 -27.18 -18.15
N SER A 33 6.05 -26.77 -17.31
CA SER A 33 4.61 -26.87 -17.59
C SER A 33 4.02 -25.65 -18.31
N MET A 34 4.87 -24.72 -18.74
CA MET A 34 4.48 -23.39 -19.21
C MET A 34 4.38 -23.28 -20.73
N ASP A 35 3.42 -22.49 -21.20
CA ASP A 35 3.60 -21.71 -22.44
C ASP A 35 4.78 -20.75 -22.20
N MET A 36 5.77 -20.76 -23.11
CA MET A 36 7.02 -20.01 -22.97
C MET A 36 6.73 -18.58 -22.48
N ASP A 37 7.32 -18.21 -21.34
CA ASP A 37 7.35 -16.86 -20.74
C ASP A 37 6.26 -16.50 -19.71
N GLN A 38 5.30 -17.36 -19.37
CA GLN A 38 4.24 -17.03 -18.40
C GLN A 38 4.61 -17.25 -16.91
N CYS A 39 4.62 -16.21 -16.06
CA CYS A 39 4.87 -16.36 -14.61
C CYS A 39 3.63 -16.43 -13.73
N TYR A 40 2.46 -16.11 -14.27
CA TYR A 40 1.20 -16.04 -13.53
C TYR A 40 0.04 -16.42 -14.43
N GLN A 41 -0.93 -17.19 -13.90
CA GLN A 41 -2.18 -17.54 -14.56
C GLN A 41 -3.36 -17.47 -13.58
N HIS A 42 -4.39 -16.74 -13.97
CA HIS A 42 -5.73 -16.82 -13.43
C HIS A 42 -6.54 -17.82 -14.25
N ASP A 43 -7.50 -18.52 -13.64
CA ASP A 43 -8.34 -19.54 -14.28
C ASP A 43 -9.49 -19.03 -15.15
N ASP A 44 -9.51 -17.73 -15.46
CA ASP A 44 -10.55 -17.07 -16.23
C ASP A 44 -11.99 -17.25 -15.67
N SER A 45 -12.16 -17.67 -14.40
CA SER A 45 -13.47 -17.85 -13.78
C SER A 45 -13.79 -16.81 -12.71
N HIS A 46 -15.07 -16.58 -12.47
CA HIS A 46 -15.56 -15.78 -11.35
C HIS A 46 -16.82 -16.47 -10.80
N PRO A 47 -16.81 -17.03 -9.57
CA PRO A 47 -15.74 -17.02 -8.55
C PRO A 47 -14.42 -17.63 -9.04
N VAL A 48 -13.31 -17.21 -8.44
CA VAL A 48 -11.95 -17.66 -8.78
C VAL A 48 -11.69 -18.96 -8.04
N ALA A 49 -11.35 -20.03 -8.74
CA ALA A 49 -11.08 -21.34 -8.15
C ALA A 49 -9.57 -21.62 -8.02
N THR A 50 -8.78 -21.25 -9.02
CA THR A 50 -7.35 -21.55 -9.07
C THR A 50 -6.52 -20.38 -9.58
N ILE A 51 -5.34 -20.24 -8.98
CA ILE A 51 -4.31 -19.31 -9.42
C ILE A 51 -3.02 -20.11 -9.55
N ARG A 52 -2.36 -20.02 -10.70
CA ARG A 52 -1.11 -20.74 -10.95
C ARG A 52 0.03 -19.74 -11.05
N THR A 53 1.16 -20.07 -10.45
CA THR A 53 2.37 -19.27 -10.49
C THR A 53 3.51 -20.11 -11.01
N PHE A 54 4.42 -19.47 -11.74
CA PHE A 54 5.55 -20.16 -12.32
C PHE A 54 6.85 -19.36 -12.06
N PRO A 55 7.96 -20.05 -11.75
CA PRO A 55 9.25 -19.41 -11.60
C PRO A 55 9.76 -18.88 -12.95
N CYS A 56 10.39 -17.71 -12.94
CA CYS A 56 11.00 -17.13 -14.15
C CYS A 56 12.40 -17.69 -14.45
N GLU A 57 12.93 -18.59 -13.62
CA GLU A 57 14.27 -19.13 -13.75
C GLU A 57 14.52 -19.89 -15.08
N GLY A 58 13.48 -20.41 -15.74
CA GLY A 58 13.56 -21.01 -17.07
C GLY A 58 13.43 -20.03 -18.24
N TYR A 59 13.14 -18.76 -17.98
CA TYR A 59 13.03 -17.73 -19.01
C TYR A 59 14.42 -17.33 -19.51
N LEU A 60 14.69 -17.65 -20.79
CA LEU A 60 15.90 -17.27 -21.54
C LEU A 60 17.23 -17.82 -21.01
N GLU A 61 17.32 -19.13 -20.72
CA GLU A 61 18.61 -19.81 -20.52
C GLU A 61 19.61 -19.61 -21.69
N SER A 62 19.15 -19.16 -22.87
CA SER A 62 19.94 -19.24 -24.10
C SER A 62 20.79 -18.01 -24.50
N THR A 63 20.54 -16.77 -24.05
CA THR A 63 21.22 -15.61 -24.71
C THR A 63 21.49 -14.33 -23.91
N LEU A 64 20.85 -14.05 -22.75
CA LEU A 64 20.99 -12.74 -22.09
C LEU A 64 21.33 -12.88 -20.60
N LYS A 65 22.45 -12.28 -20.17
CA LYS A 65 22.94 -12.25 -18.77
C LYS A 65 22.06 -11.42 -17.80
N SER A 66 20.77 -11.27 -18.07
CA SER A 66 19.85 -10.48 -17.25
C SER A 66 18.90 -11.40 -16.48
N THR A 67 18.62 -11.05 -15.22
CA THR A 67 17.76 -11.83 -14.35
C THR A 67 16.30 -11.58 -14.71
N PRO A 68 15.51 -12.61 -15.03
CA PRO A 68 14.10 -12.44 -15.30
C PRO A 68 13.27 -12.32 -14.03
N LEU A 69 12.17 -11.59 -14.13
CA LEU A 69 11.25 -11.24 -13.06
C LEU A 69 9.82 -11.37 -13.57
N CYS A 70 8.90 -11.73 -12.70
CA CYS A 70 7.48 -11.71 -13.02
C CYS A 70 6.96 -10.27 -12.97
N GLU A 71 6.31 -9.79 -14.04
CA GLU A 71 5.67 -8.47 -14.06
C GLU A 71 4.25 -8.51 -13.46
N LEU A 72 4.07 -9.13 -12.30
CA LEU A 72 2.80 -9.15 -11.60
C LEU A 72 2.66 -7.92 -10.71
N ASN A 73 1.98 -6.88 -11.20
CA ASN A 73 1.69 -5.68 -10.43
C ASN A 73 0.20 -5.63 -10.03
N LEU A 74 -0.12 -6.18 -8.87
CA LEU A 74 -1.47 -6.13 -8.30
C LEU A 74 -1.92 -4.73 -7.86
N PRO A 75 -1.07 -3.89 -7.23
CA PRO A 75 -1.50 -2.56 -6.78
C PRO A 75 -1.99 -1.63 -7.89
N LYS A 76 -1.49 -1.79 -9.12
CA LYS A 76 -1.97 -1.02 -10.29
C LYS A 76 -3.29 -1.53 -10.87
N GLY A 77 -3.84 -2.64 -10.35
CA GLY A 77 -5.08 -3.24 -10.82
C GLY A 77 -5.02 -3.76 -12.27
N GLN A 78 -3.82 -3.98 -12.82
CA GLN A 78 -3.64 -4.40 -14.21
C GLN A 78 -3.91 -5.88 -14.43
N HIS A 79 -3.69 -6.69 -13.40
CA HIS A 79 -3.88 -8.14 -13.45
C HIS A 79 -5.13 -8.54 -12.68
N ALA A 80 -5.84 -9.53 -13.21
CA ALA A 80 -6.98 -10.14 -12.55
C ALA A 80 -6.45 -10.78 -11.27
N TRP A 81 -7.18 -10.58 -10.19
CA TRP A 81 -6.88 -11.16 -8.89
C TRP A 81 -8.19 -11.38 -8.17
N TYR A 82 -8.23 -12.37 -7.30
CA TYR A 82 -9.42 -12.70 -6.55
C TYR A 82 -9.72 -11.58 -5.51
N ASP A 83 -11.00 -11.24 -5.31
CA ASP A 83 -11.44 -10.30 -4.27
C ASP A 83 -12.54 -10.97 -3.46
N GLU A 84 -12.33 -11.11 -2.14
CA GLU A 84 -13.31 -11.73 -1.24
C GLU A 84 -14.67 -11.03 -1.25
N SER A 85 -14.74 -9.73 -1.63
CA SER A 85 -16.01 -8.99 -1.80
C SER A 85 -16.92 -9.60 -2.83
N THR A 86 -16.32 -10.12 -3.88
CA THR A 86 -17.00 -10.47 -5.12
C THR A 86 -16.97 -11.97 -5.37
N GLN A 87 -16.23 -12.75 -4.57
CA GLN A 87 -16.19 -14.21 -4.67
C GLN A 87 -17.55 -14.90 -4.50
N SER A 88 -18.55 -14.27 -3.87
CA SER A 88 -19.90 -14.84 -3.78
C SER A 88 -20.79 -14.49 -4.98
N ILE A 89 -20.33 -13.62 -5.87
CA ILE A 89 -21.09 -13.13 -7.02
C ILE A 89 -20.75 -14.05 -8.18
N ASP A 90 -21.69 -14.84 -8.66
CA ASP A 90 -21.53 -15.69 -9.86
C ASP A 90 -22.03 -14.98 -11.13
N LYS A 91 -22.93 -13.99 -10.98
CA LYS A 91 -23.50 -13.19 -12.06
C LYS A 91 -23.73 -11.75 -11.61
N SER A 92 -23.38 -10.81 -12.46
CA SER A 92 -23.66 -9.39 -12.26
C SER A 92 -23.84 -8.65 -13.58
N SER A 93 -24.65 -7.58 -13.56
CA SER A 93 -24.71 -6.60 -14.65
C SER A 93 -23.61 -5.53 -14.55
N PHE A 94 -22.84 -5.51 -13.47
CA PHE A 94 -21.81 -4.52 -13.21
C PHE A 94 -20.41 -5.09 -13.45
N SER A 95 -19.69 -4.51 -14.42
CA SER A 95 -18.33 -4.95 -14.75
C SER A 95 -17.33 -4.80 -13.61
N TRP A 96 -17.51 -3.81 -12.73
CA TRP A 96 -16.64 -3.57 -11.58
C TRP A 96 -16.74 -4.65 -10.49
N GLU A 97 -17.78 -5.49 -10.51
CA GLU A 97 -17.89 -6.65 -9.61
C GLU A 97 -17.10 -7.87 -10.12
N SER A 98 -16.63 -7.86 -11.37
CA SER A 98 -15.83 -8.95 -11.94
C SER A 98 -14.36 -8.83 -11.54
N ALA A 99 -13.77 -9.92 -11.06
CA ALA A 99 -12.33 -10.02 -10.83
C ALA A 99 -11.49 -9.92 -12.12
N ILE A 100 -12.10 -10.13 -13.29
CA ILE A 100 -11.41 -10.29 -14.58
C ILE A 100 -11.69 -9.12 -15.54
N SER A 101 -12.82 -8.43 -15.42
CA SER A 101 -13.20 -7.37 -16.36
C SER A 101 -12.13 -6.28 -16.44
N ASN A 102 -11.66 -6.00 -17.67
CA ASN A 102 -10.59 -5.04 -17.98
C ASN A 102 -9.24 -5.32 -17.29
N LYS A 103 -8.97 -6.59 -16.96
CA LYS A 103 -7.73 -7.00 -16.30
C LYS A 103 -7.07 -8.17 -17.04
N LYS A 104 -5.75 -8.27 -16.94
CA LYS A 104 -4.97 -9.36 -17.53
C LYS A 104 -5.03 -10.60 -16.65
N VAL A 105 -5.41 -11.73 -17.22
CA VAL A 105 -5.47 -13.05 -16.55
C VAL A 105 -4.12 -13.78 -16.56
N ARG A 106 -3.12 -13.23 -17.24
CA ARG A 106 -1.76 -13.78 -17.29
C ARG A 106 -0.75 -12.67 -17.07
N ALA A 107 0.38 -13.01 -16.46
CA ALA A 107 1.57 -12.15 -16.43
C ALA A 107 2.76 -12.92 -16.99
N GLU A 108 3.69 -12.17 -17.58
CA GLU A 108 4.87 -12.71 -18.27
C GLU A 108 6.14 -12.40 -17.49
N CYS A 109 7.12 -13.29 -17.63
CA CYS A 109 8.49 -13.05 -17.25
C CYS A 109 9.08 -11.97 -18.16
N ARG A 110 9.72 -10.98 -17.55
CA ARG A 110 10.46 -9.94 -18.25
C ARG A 110 11.86 -9.81 -17.68
N LEU A 111 12.79 -9.36 -18.51
CA LEU A 111 14.12 -9.02 -18.05
C LEU A 111 14.05 -7.83 -17.10
N ALA A 112 14.78 -7.89 -15.98
CA ALA A 112 14.90 -6.78 -15.04
C ALA A 112 15.26 -5.45 -15.72
N ALA A 113 16.08 -5.49 -16.77
CA ALA A 113 16.45 -4.33 -17.58
C ALA A 113 15.23 -3.59 -18.18
N SER A 114 14.21 -4.33 -18.63
CA SER A 114 13.02 -3.73 -19.26
C SER A 114 12.14 -2.97 -18.27
N ILE A 115 12.23 -3.33 -16.97
CA ILE A 115 11.51 -2.69 -15.88
C ILE A 115 12.19 -1.39 -15.46
N MET A 116 13.47 -1.18 -15.83
CA MET A 116 14.27 0.01 -15.55
C MET A 116 13.98 1.18 -16.51
N ASN A 117 12.76 1.27 -17.03
CA ASN A 117 12.32 2.39 -17.86
C ASN A 117 11.37 3.30 -17.06
N ASN A 118 11.29 4.56 -17.47
CA ASN A 118 10.49 5.59 -16.80
C ASN A 118 10.84 5.75 -15.31
N LEU A 119 12.15 5.76 -15.03
CA LEU A 119 12.70 5.98 -13.70
C LEU A 119 12.50 7.44 -13.27
N SER A 120 12.13 7.66 -12.01
CA SER A 120 12.06 9.00 -11.40
C SER A 120 13.44 9.63 -11.29
N ASN A 121 13.47 10.95 -11.10
CA ASN A 121 14.73 11.66 -10.88
C ASN A 121 15.40 11.19 -9.56
N GLY A 122 16.73 11.12 -9.57
CA GLY A 122 17.58 10.53 -8.53
C GLY A 122 17.96 9.06 -8.75
N ARG A 123 17.19 8.31 -9.56
CA ARG A 123 17.43 6.88 -9.83
C ARG A 123 18.65 6.64 -10.74
N SER A 124 19.30 5.48 -10.61
CA SER A 124 20.40 5.11 -11.51
C SER A 124 19.91 4.85 -12.93
N CYS A 125 20.61 5.38 -13.92
CA CYS A 125 20.28 5.21 -15.33
C CYS A 125 21.53 4.94 -16.17
N SER A 126 21.32 4.28 -17.30
CA SER A 126 22.37 4.05 -18.31
C SER A 126 22.16 4.89 -19.55
N GLN A 127 20.91 5.26 -19.84
CA GLN A 127 20.52 6.03 -21.00
C GLN A 127 19.47 7.06 -20.61
N HIS A 128 19.47 8.18 -21.34
CA HIS A 128 18.44 9.22 -21.25
C HIS A 128 17.02 8.64 -21.32
N SER A 129 16.78 7.66 -22.20
CA SER A 129 15.49 7.00 -22.39
C SER A 129 14.95 6.30 -21.13
N ASN A 130 15.83 5.84 -20.22
CA ASN A 130 15.43 5.19 -18.98
C ASN A 130 14.71 6.17 -18.04
N CYS A 131 15.05 7.46 -18.10
CA CYS A 131 14.50 8.48 -17.21
C CYS A 131 13.15 9.02 -17.69
N LEU A 132 12.28 9.40 -16.75
CA LEU A 132 11.07 10.17 -17.05
C LEU A 132 11.43 11.53 -17.67
N SER A 133 12.44 12.22 -17.13
CA SER A 133 12.95 13.51 -17.62
C SER A 133 13.66 13.42 -18.97
N LYS A 134 13.92 12.21 -19.47
CA LYS A 134 14.79 11.96 -20.61
C LYS A 134 16.22 12.51 -20.43
N ASN A 135 16.66 12.66 -19.18
CA ASN A 135 17.96 13.23 -18.85
C ASN A 135 18.74 12.34 -17.88
N CYS A 136 19.71 11.57 -18.40
CA CYS A 136 20.62 10.74 -17.61
C CYS A 136 22.00 11.40 -17.56
N LEU A 137 22.37 11.99 -16.43
CA LEU A 137 23.65 12.70 -16.25
C LEU A 137 24.43 12.06 -15.12
N ALA A 138 25.70 11.74 -15.38
CA ALA A 138 26.57 11.06 -14.43
C ALA A 138 25.95 9.76 -13.85
N GLY A 139 25.21 9.02 -14.69
CA GLY A 139 24.55 7.78 -14.30
C GLY A 139 23.29 7.96 -13.45
N LEU A 140 22.77 9.18 -13.27
CA LEU A 140 21.56 9.46 -12.50
C LEU A 140 20.51 10.18 -13.35
N CYS A 141 19.24 9.83 -13.16
CA CYS A 141 18.14 10.56 -13.75
C CYS A 141 18.06 11.95 -13.13
N LYS A 142 18.25 12.99 -13.94
CA LYS A 142 18.21 14.38 -13.49
C LYS A 142 16.93 15.06 -13.88
N GLY A 143 16.31 15.70 -12.89
CA GLY A 143 15.18 16.60 -13.10
C GLY A 143 15.64 18.05 -13.26
N LEU A 144 14.66 18.94 -13.33
CA LEU A 144 14.80 20.38 -13.31
C LEU A 144 15.24 20.86 -11.91
N ALA A 145 16.08 21.88 -11.89
CA ALA A 145 16.58 22.49 -10.67
C ALA A 145 15.52 23.35 -9.98
N VAL A 146 15.70 23.62 -8.68
CA VAL A 146 14.83 24.54 -7.92
C VAL A 146 14.80 25.92 -8.60
N GLY A 147 13.58 26.43 -8.82
CA GLY A 147 13.32 27.70 -9.51
C GLY A 147 12.99 27.57 -11.00
N GLU A 148 13.27 26.43 -11.63
CA GLU A 148 12.94 26.17 -13.03
C GLU A 148 11.46 25.83 -13.24
N LEU A 149 10.95 26.07 -14.46
CA LEU A 149 9.56 25.86 -14.83
C LEU A 149 9.24 24.37 -14.96
N CYS A 150 8.22 23.89 -14.25
CA CYS A 150 7.81 22.49 -14.27
C CYS A 150 6.31 22.37 -14.59
N ALA A 151 5.89 21.19 -15.04
CA ALA A 151 4.48 20.87 -15.24
C ALA A 151 3.98 19.84 -14.22
N ARG A 152 4.85 18.96 -13.74
CA ARG A 152 4.54 17.84 -12.85
C ARG A 152 5.65 17.66 -11.81
N HIS A 153 5.34 17.05 -10.67
CA HIS A 153 6.36 16.76 -9.65
C HIS A 153 7.52 15.94 -10.20
N SER A 154 7.24 14.98 -11.10
CA SER A 154 8.24 14.15 -11.78
C SER A 154 9.25 14.91 -12.64
N ASP A 155 9.01 16.19 -12.92
CA ASP A 155 9.93 17.00 -13.71
C ASP A 155 11.08 17.52 -12.85
N CYS A 156 10.89 17.65 -11.54
CA CYS A 156 11.87 18.23 -10.61
C CYS A 156 12.89 17.21 -10.12
N ASP A 157 14.11 17.67 -9.79
CA ASP A 157 15.14 16.77 -9.25
C ASP A 157 14.73 16.15 -7.90
N ALA A 158 15.40 15.07 -7.50
CA ALA A 158 15.16 14.43 -6.21
C ALA A 158 15.27 15.44 -5.04
N GLY A 159 14.42 15.28 -4.02
CA GLY A 159 14.31 16.25 -2.92
C GLY A 159 13.60 17.57 -3.28
N SER A 160 13.02 17.67 -4.48
CA SER A 160 12.22 18.81 -4.92
C SER A 160 10.85 18.35 -5.42
N TYR A 161 9.92 19.30 -5.60
CA TYR A 161 8.58 19.07 -6.13
C TYR A 161 8.13 20.25 -6.99
N CYS A 162 7.21 20.00 -7.92
CA CYS A 162 6.63 21.07 -8.73
C CYS A 162 5.55 21.84 -7.95
N LYS A 163 5.85 23.07 -7.54
CA LYS A 163 4.93 23.96 -6.81
C LYS A 163 4.12 24.77 -7.81
N LYS A 164 2.79 24.64 -7.75
CA LYS A 164 1.85 25.43 -8.54
C LYS A 164 1.69 26.82 -7.92
N ASP A 165 1.88 27.87 -8.71
CA ASP A 165 1.52 29.22 -8.27
C ASP A 165 -0.01 29.35 -8.20
N GLN A 166 -0.51 30.07 -7.20
CA GLN A 166 -1.95 30.33 -7.02
C GLN A 166 -2.40 31.61 -7.75
N THR A 167 -1.46 32.35 -8.33
CA THR A 167 -1.71 33.59 -9.06
C THR A 167 -1.51 33.41 -10.56
N TRP A 168 -2.40 34.00 -11.36
CA TRP A 168 -2.28 33.98 -12.83
C TRP A 168 -0.91 34.55 -13.27
N PRO A 169 -0.16 33.89 -14.17
CA PRO A 169 -0.58 32.82 -15.07
C PRO A 169 -0.32 31.39 -14.56
N TYR A 170 -0.31 31.19 -13.24
CA TYR A 170 -0.16 29.88 -12.58
C TYR A 170 1.15 29.17 -12.91
N VAL A 171 2.22 29.96 -13.04
CA VAL A 171 3.54 29.47 -13.41
C VAL A 171 4.06 28.52 -12.34
N SER A 172 4.16 27.24 -12.68
CA SER A 172 4.64 26.24 -11.74
C SER A 172 6.17 26.15 -11.78
N LYS A 173 6.80 26.07 -10.62
CA LYS A 173 8.27 26.01 -10.49
C LYS A 173 8.69 24.89 -9.56
N CYS A 174 9.84 24.28 -9.83
CA CYS A 174 10.42 23.33 -8.90
C CYS A 174 10.80 24.06 -7.60
N ASN A 175 10.38 23.50 -6.47
CA ASN A 175 10.68 23.98 -5.13
C ASN A 175 11.31 22.85 -4.32
N LYS A 176 12.16 23.18 -3.35
CA LYS A 176 12.69 22.19 -2.41
C LYS A 176 11.51 21.56 -1.64
N ALA A 177 11.56 20.25 -1.41
CA ALA A 177 10.58 19.57 -0.58
C ALA A 177 10.54 20.18 0.83
N ASN A 178 9.32 20.36 1.31
CA ASN A 178 9.00 20.91 2.61
C ASN A 178 9.43 19.91 3.71
N THR A 179 9.97 20.49 4.77
CA THR A 179 10.39 19.82 5.99
C THR A 179 9.23 19.72 6.99
N ASN A 180 9.47 19.05 8.12
CA ASN A 180 8.43 18.81 9.12
C ASN A 180 7.79 20.12 9.60
N TYR A 181 6.46 20.12 9.65
CA TYR A 181 5.58 21.21 10.09
C TYR A 181 5.51 22.44 9.15
N GLU A 182 6.18 22.42 8.00
CA GLU A 182 5.96 23.41 6.95
C GLU A 182 4.63 23.16 6.22
N GLN A 183 3.97 24.23 5.78
CA GLN A 183 2.67 24.14 5.12
C GLN A 183 2.78 23.41 3.78
N CYS A 184 1.80 22.56 3.46
CA CYS A 184 1.74 21.78 2.23
C CYS A 184 0.29 21.70 1.73
N ASN A 185 0.09 21.30 0.48
CA ASN A 185 -1.24 20.96 -0.05
C ASN A 185 -1.34 19.49 -0.46
N GLU A 186 -0.25 18.94 -0.98
CA GLU A 186 -0.13 17.56 -1.49
C GLU A 186 1.01 16.80 -0.78
N ASP A 187 0.91 15.46 -0.70
CA ASP A 187 1.93 14.60 -0.05
C ASP A 187 3.33 14.70 -0.69
N PHE A 188 3.37 15.01 -1.99
CA PHE A 188 4.61 15.15 -2.77
C PHE A 188 5.39 16.41 -2.42
N GLU A 189 4.75 17.40 -1.78
CA GLU A 189 5.44 18.59 -1.30
C GLU A 189 6.33 18.28 -0.09
N CYS A 190 6.06 17.19 0.64
CA CYS A 190 6.79 16.80 1.84
C CYS A 190 7.96 15.86 1.52
N GLY A 191 9.03 15.92 2.32
CA GLY A 191 10.14 14.96 2.23
C GLY A 191 9.72 13.49 2.41
N ASN A 192 10.62 12.53 2.13
CA ASN A 192 10.29 11.10 2.12
C ASN A 192 9.78 10.53 3.45
N SER A 193 10.23 11.10 4.56
CA SER A 193 9.80 10.72 5.91
C SER A 193 8.59 11.50 6.42
N ALA A 194 7.91 12.30 5.58
CA ALA A 194 6.77 13.11 5.96
C ALA A 194 5.61 13.04 4.97
N TYR A 195 4.38 13.32 5.39
CA TYR A 195 3.19 13.38 4.54
C TYR A 195 2.33 14.60 4.87
N CYS A 196 1.45 15.02 3.96
CA CYS A 196 0.76 16.30 4.07
C CYS A 196 -0.57 16.16 4.82
N TRP A 197 -0.62 16.61 6.07
CA TRP A 197 -1.78 16.39 6.93
C TRP A 197 -2.07 17.52 7.93
N TYR A 198 -3.18 17.42 8.66
CA TYR A 198 -3.58 18.39 9.68
C TYR A 198 -2.90 18.07 11.02
N VAL A 199 -2.00 18.94 11.47
CA VAL A 199 -1.23 18.74 12.73
C VAL A 199 -2.13 18.81 13.95
N SER A 200 -3.17 19.65 13.90
CA SER A 200 -4.07 19.90 15.02
C SER A 200 -5.52 20.02 14.56
N LYS A 201 -6.44 19.99 15.53
CA LYS A 201 -7.84 20.35 15.32
C LYS A 201 -7.98 21.75 14.68
N GLN A 202 -7.20 22.73 15.13
CA GLN A 202 -7.30 24.09 14.61
C GLN A 202 -6.86 24.15 13.14
N ASP A 203 -5.75 23.48 12.81
CA ASP A 203 -5.30 23.33 11.43
C ASP A 203 -6.38 22.67 10.54
N ARG A 204 -7.14 21.69 11.06
CA ARG A 204 -8.30 21.12 10.35
C ARG A 204 -9.43 22.13 10.14
N ILE A 205 -9.78 22.92 11.16
CA ILE A 205 -10.80 23.97 11.08
C ILE A 205 -10.40 25.04 10.05
N ASP A 206 -9.13 25.42 10.03
CA ASP A 206 -8.57 26.44 9.14
C ASP A 206 -8.17 25.87 7.77
N THR A 207 -8.32 24.55 7.57
CA THR A 207 -7.92 23.82 6.36
C THR A 207 -6.44 23.95 6.00
N VAL A 208 -5.57 24.18 6.98
CA VAL A 208 -4.12 24.28 6.81
C VAL A 208 -3.48 22.92 7.01
N LYS A 209 -2.86 22.35 5.97
CA LYS A 209 -2.07 21.11 6.11
C LYS A 209 -0.59 21.46 6.26
N LYS A 210 0.14 20.60 6.96
CA LYS A 210 1.59 20.68 7.14
C LYS A 210 2.21 19.30 6.96
N CYS A 211 3.50 19.27 6.67
CA CYS A 211 4.24 18.02 6.54
C CYS A 211 4.44 17.36 7.91
N LEU A 212 3.74 16.26 8.18
CA LEU A 212 3.87 15.50 9.41
C LEU A 212 4.83 14.32 9.24
N PRO A 213 5.71 14.05 10.22
CA PRO A 213 6.62 12.90 10.16
C PRO A 213 5.86 11.58 10.24
N LEU A 214 6.13 10.67 9.30
CA LEU A 214 5.51 9.35 9.19
C LEU A 214 5.91 8.45 10.38
N TYR A 215 4.92 7.75 10.93
CA TYR A 215 5.02 6.72 11.96
C TYR A 215 5.84 7.16 13.19
N SER A 216 5.65 8.40 13.63
CA SER A 216 6.54 9.06 14.58
C SER A 216 5.98 9.20 15.99
N GLN A 217 4.65 9.32 16.12
CA GLN A 217 4.01 9.68 17.38
C GLN A 217 3.54 8.49 18.21
N GLU A 218 3.57 8.66 19.51
CA GLU A 218 3.08 7.67 20.47
C GLU A 218 1.54 7.60 20.52
N VAL A 219 1.04 6.52 21.12
CA VAL A 219 -0.38 6.40 21.47
C VAL A 219 -0.81 7.58 22.34
N GLY A 220 -1.97 8.15 22.03
CA GLY A 220 -2.52 9.31 22.73
C GLY A 220 -2.23 10.67 22.09
N THR A 221 -1.27 10.76 21.16
CA THR A 221 -1.01 12.02 20.45
C THR A 221 -2.22 12.44 19.61
N SER A 222 -2.68 13.67 19.81
CA SER A 222 -3.77 14.27 19.05
C SER A 222 -3.31 14.89 17.73
N MET A 223 -4.20 14.91 16.75
CA MET A 223 -4.02 15.54 15.45
C MET A 223 -5.35 15.97 14.83
N GLY A 224 -5.32 16.68 13.70
CA GLY A 224 -6.52 16.96 12.94
C GLY A 224 -7.03 15.71 12.22
N TRP A 225 -8.30 15.37 12.43
CA TRP A 225 -8.95 14.25 11.74
C TRP A 225 -9.55 14.68 10.41
N TYR A 226 -9.44 13.81 9.40
CA TYR A 226 -10.16 13.95 8.14
C TYR A 226 -10.72 12.61 7.69
N SER A 227 -11.96 12.61 7.19
CA SER A 227 -12.59 11.50 6.50
C SER A 227 -13.32 12.04 5.27
N ALA A 228 -13.13 11.39 4.12
CA ALA A 228 -13.82 11.77 2.89
C ALA A 228 -15.33 11.48 2.94
N SER A 229 -15.76 10.57 3.84
CA SER A 229 -17.13 10.09 3.93
C SER A 229 -17.95 10.74 5.06
N PHE A 230 -17.46 11.83 5.65
CA PHE A 230 -18.20 12.75 6.54
C PHE A 230 -19.04 12.09 7.66
N GLY A 231 -18.66 10.90 8.13
CA GLY A 231 -19.39 10.17 9.17
C GLY A 231 -19.40 8.66 8.99
N ASN A 232 -19.28 8.16 7.76
CA ASN A 232 -19.05 6.74 7.53
C ASN A 232 -17.54 6.45 7.48
N ILE A 233 -16.92 6.35 8.66
CA ILE A 233 -15.48 6.14 8.78
C ILE A 233 -15.09 4.81 8.13
N THR A 234 -14.26 4.86 7.10
CA THR A 234 -13.76 3.65 6.41
C THR A 234 -12.43 3.18 7.00
N TYR A 235 -11.98 2.00 6.59
CA TYR A 235 -10.66 1.48 6.93
C TYR A 235 -9.54 2.46 6.50
N GLU A 236 -9.67 3.02 5.30
CA GLU A 236 -8.69 3.94 4.71
C GLU A 236 -8.56 5.22 5.54
N ASP A 237 -9.65 5.67 6.17
CA ASP A 237 -9.61 6.80 7.10
C ASP A 237 -8.73 6.49 8.32
N TYR A 238 -8.86 5.30 8.93
CA TYR A 238 -7.99 4.87 10.04
C TYR A 238 -6.52 4.80 9.61
N GLU A 239 -6.25 4.25 8.43
CA GLU A 239 -4.89 4.09 7.88
C GLU A 239 -4.24 5.45 7.56
N ILE A 240 -4.93 6.34 6.84
CA ILE A 240 -4.35 7.60 6.38
C ILE A 240 -4.10 8.57 7.53
N ASN A 241 -5.02 8.67 8.50
CA ASN A 241 -4.79 9.44 9.72
C ASN A 241 -3.69 8.76 10.55
N GLY A 242 -3.72 7.42 10.65
CA GLY A 242 -2.75 6.62 11.40
C GLY A 242 -1.30 6.74 10.93
N ARG A 243 -1.03 7.28 9.73
CA ARG A 243 0.32 7.53 9.21
C ARG A 243 1.18 8.43 10.10
N TYR A 244 0.61 9.26 10.97
CA TYR A 244 1.38 10.04 11.96
C TYR A 244 1.83 9.19 13.16
N CYS A 245 1.13 8.11 13.45
CA CYS A 245 1.26 7.29 14.64
C CYS A 245 2.23 6.12 14.44
N LYS A 246 3.06 5.80 15.43
CA LYS A 246 3.98 4.64 15.39
C LYS A 246 3.27 3.32 15.09
N SER A 247 2.05 3.16 15.60
CA SER A 247 1.18 2.01 15.39
C SER A 247 0.58 1.94 13.98
N GLY A 248 0.62 3.03 13.21
CA GLY A 248 -0.10 3.18 11.96
C GLY A 248 -1.62 3.30 12.12
N LEU A 249 -2.13 3.48 13.34
CA LEU A 249 -3.55 3.53 13.63
C LEU A 249 -3.92 4.80 14.41
N ALA A 250 -4.95 5.48 13.94
CA ALA A 250 -5.58 6.59 14.65
C ALA A 250 -7.09 6.50 14.54
N PHE A 251 -7.80 7.06 15.52
CA PHE A 251 -9.26 7.06 15.56
C PHE A 251 -9.79 8.49 15.79
N PRO A 252 -11.03 8.80 15.35
CA PRO A 252 -11.62 10.09 15.64
C PRO A 252 -12.14 10.16 17.07
N VAL A 253 -11.85 11.27 17.73
CA VAL A 253 -12.49 11.66 18.98
C VAL A 253 -13.85 12.26 18.65
N ASN A 254 -14.86 12.03 19.51
CA ASN A 254 -16.23 12.54 19.29
C ASN A 254 -16.31 14.06 19.58
N GLU A 255 -15.50 14.82 18.85
CA GLU A 255 -15.46 16.26 18.85
C GLU A 255 -15.75 16.72 17.43
N THR A 256 -16.81 17.49 17.28
CA THR A 256 -17.27 17.97 15.98
C THR A 256 -17.31 19.49 15.91
N ALA A 257 -16.98 20.06 14.76
CA ALA A 257 -17.22 21.48 14.49
C ALA A 257 -17.84 21.71 13.12
N ASN A 258 -18.42 22.90 12.95
CA ASN A 258 -18.77 23.43 11.65
C ASN A 258 -17.48 23.93 10.99
N LEU A 259 -17.08 23.32 9.88
CA LEU A 259 -15.92 23.79 9.12
C LEU A 259 -16.26 25.08 8.36
N LYS A 260 -15.28 25.99 8.23
CA LYS A 260 -15.45 27.31 7.59
C LYS A 260 -16.02 27.23 6.16
N ASN A 261 -15.76 26.14 5.45
CA ASN A 261 -16.19 25.95 4.06
C ASN A 261 -17.45 25.08 3.92
N ASN A 262 -18.08 24.68 5.03
CA ASN A 262 -19.25 23.82 5.00
C ASN A 262 -20.54 24.65 5.02
N THR A 263 -21.00 25.03 3.83
CA THR A 263 -22.24 25.80 3.64
C THR A 263 -23.50 25.06 4.08
N ASN A 264 -23.43 23.73 4.24
CA ASN A 264 -24.57 22.90 4.65
C ASN A 264 -24.67 22.72 6.17
N GLY A 265 -23.71 23.27 6.95
CA GLY A 265 -23.71 23.17 8.40
C GLY A 265 -23.53 21.74 8.94
N THR A 266 -23.01 20.81 8.13
CA THR A 266 -22.73 19.45 8.63
C THR A 266 -21.54 19.50 9.59
N LYS A 267 -21.75 18.96 10.78
CA LYS A 267 -20.73 18.82 11.82
C LYS A 267 -19.76 17.71 11.41
N GLU A 268 -18.47 18.03 11.33
CA GLU A 268 -17.43 17.06 10.98
C GLU A 268 -16.56 16.73 12.18
N LEU A 269 -16.06 15.48 12.23
CA LEU A 269 -15.03 15.07 13.17
C LEU A 269 -13.72 15.77 12.82
N ILE A 270 -13.15 16.50 13.77
CA ILE A 270 -11.99 17.38 13.55
C ILE A 270 -10.76 16.98 14.36
N LEU A 271 -10.92 16.11 15.35
CA LEU A 271 -9.86 15.68 16.25
C LEU A 271 -9.70 14.16 16.13
N GLY A 272 -8.46 13.71 15.95
CA GLY A 272 -8.09 12.30 15.96
C GLY A 272 -6.98 12.06 16.96
N ASN A 273 -6.91 10.84 17.49
CA ASN A 273 -5.85 10.42 18.40
C ASN A 273 -5.16 9.16 17.89
N CYS A 274 -3.84 9.11 18.05
CA CYS A 274 -3.08 7.89 17.87
C CYS A 274 -3.51 6.81 18.87
N THR A 275 -3.65 5.57 18.40
CA THR A 275 -4.01 4.41 19.23
C THR A 275 -3.34 3.14 18.73
N ALA A 276 -3.52 2.02 19.42
CA ALA A 276 -3.06 0.70 18.99
C ALA A 276 -4.18 -0.32 19.13
N THR A 277 -4.06 -1.45 18.45
CA THR A 277 -5.03 -2.54 18.56
C THR A 277 -4.72 -3.36 19.80
N ASP A 278 -5.66 -3.39 20.73
CA ASP A 278 -5.58 -4.13 21.99
C ASP A 278 -5.80 -5.63 21.77
N LYS A 279 -6.78 -5.98 20.92
CA LYS A 279 -7.16 -7.36 20.60
C LYS A 279 -7.86 -7.44 19.26
N VAL A 280 -7.69 -8.59 18.61
CA VAL A 280 -8.47 -8.98 17.42
C VAL A 280 -9.51 -10.00 17.85
N VAL A 281 -10.76 -9.80 17.46
CA VAL A 281 -11.89 -10.69 17.80
C VAL A 281 -12.54 -11.15 16.50
N TYR A 282 -12.91 -12.42 16.41
CA TYR A 282 -13.69 -12.94 15.29
C TYR A 282 -14.90 -13.68 15.85
N GLN A 283 -16.10 -13.20 15.52
CA GLN A 283 -17.33 -13.82 16.01
C GLN A 283 -17.65 -15.08 15.21
N PRO A 284 -18.05 -16.20 15.86
CA PRO A 284 -18.36 -16.37 17.28
C PRO A 284 -17.17 -16.81 18.17
N ASN A 285 -15.99 -17.03 17.58
CA ASN A 285 -14.83 -17.68 18.23
C ASN A 285 -14.14 -16.84 19.33
N GLY A 286 -14.47 -15.55 19.44
CA GLY A 286 -13.93 -14.67 20.48
C GLY A 286 -12.56 -14.09 20.12
N LYS A 287 -11.71 -13.87 21.13
CA LYS A 287 -10.38 -13.26 20.96
C LYS A 287 -9.47 -14.22 20.18
N LEU A 288 -8.85 -13.70 19.12
CA LEU A 288 -7.87 -14.42 18.33
C LEU A 288 -6.44 -14.12 18.78
N SER A 289 -5.58 -15.13 18.73
CA SER A 289 -4.12 -14.97 18.79
C SER A 289 -3.55 -14.84 17.39
N TRP A 290 -2.33 -14.28 17.25
CA TRP A 290 -1.56 -14.39 16.02
C TRP A 290 -1.50 -15.85 15.55
N PRO A 291 -1.72 -16.17 14.27
CA PRO A 291 -1.84 -15.27 13.09
C PRO A 291 -3.26 -14.78 12.76
N TYR A 292 -4.17 -14.74 13.74
CA TYR A 292 -5.55 -14.27 13.60
C TYR A 292 -6.37 -15.07 12.57
N ALA A 293 -6.35 -16.39 12.70
CA ALA A 293 -7.13 -17.30 11.86
C ALA A 293 -8.64 -17.05 12.01
N CYS A 294 -9.36 -17.11 10.89
CA CYS A 294 -10.80 -16.90 10.81
C CYS A 294 -11.42 -17.79 9.70
N ASN A 295 -12.75 -17.88 9.67
CA ASN A 295 -13.44 -18.66 8.64
C ASN A 295 -13.71 -17.81 7.39
N ALA A 296 -12.89 -17.99 6.35
CA ALA A 296 -13.03 -17.23 5.11
C ALA A 296 -14.29 -17.56 4.32
N SER A 297 -14.90 -18.73 4.51
CA SER A 297 -16.17 -19.05 3.86
C SER A 297 -17.34 -18.24 4.41
N ASN A 298 -17.25 -17.68 5.63
CA ASN A 298 -18.32 -16.85 6.21
C ASN A 298 -17.98 -15.35 6.11
N GLN A 299 -18.37 -14.72 5.01
CA GLN A 299 -18.12 -13.29 4.76
C GLN A 299 -19.03 -12.35 5.58
N SER A 300 -20.08 -12.89 6.20
CA SER A 300 -20.93 -12.15 7.15
C SER A 300 -20.22 -11.96 8.50
N ALA A 301 -19.36 -12.89 8.90
CA ALA A 301 -18.52 -12.74 10.08
C ALA A 301 -17.30 -11.86 9.75
N ARG A 302 -17.03 -10.88 10.60
CA ARG A 302 -15.93 -9.92 10.44
C ARG A 302 -14.93 -10.04 11.58
N CYS A 303 -13.70 -9.70 11.29
CA CYS A 303 -12.67 -9.54 12.30
C CYS A 303 -12.76 -8.12 12.86
N GLU A 304 -12.99 -8.00 14.16
CA GLU A 304 -13.05 -6.73 14.86
C GLU A 304 -11.68 -6.43 15.48
N LEU A 305 -11.08 -5.32 15.08
CA LEU A 305 -9.85 -4.80 15.68
C LEU A 305 -10.26 -3.82 16.77
N TRP A 306 -10.16 -4.25 18.01
CA TRP A 306 -10.53 -3.46 19.18
C TRP A 306 -9.37 -2.60 19.63
N TYR A 307 -9.66 -1.34 19.95
CA TYR A 307 -8.70 -0.35 20.41
C TYR A 307 -9.29 0.50 21.52
N ASN A 308 -8.40 1.10 22.31
CA ASN A 308 -8.78 2.07 23.32
C ASN A 308 -9.09 3.43 22.67
N SER A 309 -10.30 3.95 22.91
CA SER A 309 -10.78 5.20 22.32
C SER A 309 -10.73 6.41 23.25
N SER A 310 -10.10 6.30 24.41
CA SER A 310 -10.08 7.38 25.39
C SER A 310 -8.74 8.09 25.43
N SER A 311 -8.75 9.33 25.90
CA SER A 311 -7.54 10.11 26.11
C SER A 311 -6.67 9.45 27.20
N PRO A 312 -5.32 9.42 27.08
CA PRO A 312 -4.43 8.81 28.06
C PRO A 312 -4.59 9.30 29.50
N ASN A 313 -5.24 10.44 29.70
CA ASN A 313 -5.35 11.12 31.00
C ASN A 313 -6.56 10.67 31.84
N ASP A 314 -7.47 9.85 31.30
CA ASP A 314 -8.68 9.43 32.01
C ASP A 314 -8.48 8.02 32.60
N ALA A 315 -8.17 7.92 33.90
CA ALA A 315 -7.94 6.65 34.61
C ALA A 315 -9.23 5.80 34.85
N ILE A 316 -10.26 5.98 34.04
CA ILE A 316 -11.57 5.32 34.14
C ILE A 316 -11.68 4.30 33.02
N THR A 317 -12.21 3.10 33.32
CA THR A 317 -12.56 2.03 32.38
C THR A 317 -12.85 2.56 30.98
N LEU A 318 -11.85 2.39 30.12
CA LEU A 318 -11.72 3.12 28.87
C LEU A 318 -12.73 2.55 27.87
N PRO A 319 -13.65 3.34 27.28
CA PRO A 319 -14.53 2.85 26.22
C PRO A 319 -13.69 2.22 25.10
N GLN A 320 -13.85 0.91 24.92
CA GLN A 320 -13.26 0.21 23.78
C GLN A 320 -14.14 0.44 22.55
N LYS A 321 -13.52 0.78 21.43
CA LYS A 321 -14.16 0.80 20.12
C LYS A 321 -13.52 -0.27 19.24
N SER A 322 -14.16 -0.61 18.14
CA SER A 322 -13.59 -1.48 17.12
C SER A 322 -13.91 -0.97 15.73
N PHE A 323 -13.10 -1.38 14.76
CA PHE A 323 -13.46 -1.35 13.36
C PHE A 323 -13.33 -2.76 12.78
N SER A 324 -14.12 -3.04 11.77
CA SER A 324 -14.26 -4.39 11.21
C SER A 324 -13.49 -4.52 9.91
N VAL A 325 -12.66 -5.55 9.82
CA VAL A 325 -12.00 -6.00 8.61
C VAL A 325 -12.53 -7.37 8.22
N ARG A 326 -12.19 -7.82 7.02
CA ARG A 326 -12.68 -9.10 6.50
C ARG A 326 -11.77 -10.25 6.88
N CYS A 327 -12.33 -11.45 6.81
CA CYS A 327 -11.55 -12.66 6.76
C CYS A 327 -11.12 -12.90 5.31
N ASN A 328 -9.83 -12.78 5.02
CA ASN A 328 -9.27 -12.99 3.70
C ASN A 328 -8.86 -14.45 3.51
N CYS A 329 -8.96 -14.95 2.27
CA CYS A 329 -8.56 -16.31 1.93
C CYS A 329 -7.04 -16.49 2.00
N ALA A 330 -6.60 -17.65 2.48
CA ALA A 330 -5.18 -17.99 2.59
C ALA A 330 -4.55 -18.52 1.29
N LEU A 331 -5.35 -18.67 0.23
CA LEU A 331 -4.98 -19.28 -1.05
C LEU A 331 -4.64 -20.78 -1.00
N ASP A 332 -4.99 -21.47 0.09
CA ASP A 332 -4.83 -22.92 0.24
C ASP A 332 -6.17 -23.68 0.13
N GLY A 333 -7.20 -23.00 -0.40
CA GLY A 333 -8.55 -23.53 -0.58
C GLY A 333 -9.45 -23.53 0.64
N ASN A 334 -8.90 -23.51 1.87
CA ASN A 334 -9.69 -23.81 3.07
C ASN A 334 -9.54 -22.81 4.22
N ASN A 335 -8.38 -22.14 4.33
CA ASN A 335 -8.08 -21.29 5.49
C ASN A 335 -8.32 -19.81 5.21
N GLY A 336 -8.50 -19.06 6.30
CA GLY A 336 -8.66 -17.62 6.27
C GLY A 336 -7.95 -16.92 7.42
N TYR A 337 -7.56 -15.68 7.20
CA TYR A 337 -6.93 -14.83 8.23
C TYR A 337 -7.49 -13.41 8.16
N CYS A 338 -7.58 -12.76 9.33
CA CYS A 338 -8.03 -11.38 9.41
C CYS A 338 -7.10 -10.49 8.58
N SER A 339 -7.64 -9.76 7.62
CA SER A 339 -6.85 -8.86 6.80
C SER A 339 -6.48 -7.58 7.54
N LYS A 340 -5.57 -6.79 6.94
CA LYS A 340 -5.32 -5.40 7.31
C LYS A 340 -5.08 -5.18 8.81
N LEU A 341 -3.87 -5.55 9.24
CA LEU A 341 -3.47 -5.65 10.64
C LEU A 341 -3.15 -4.29 11.33
N LEU A 342 -3.79 -3.19 10.95
CA LEU A 342 -3.49 -1.86 11.49
C LEU A 342 -3.42 -1.87 13.00
N GLY A 343 -2.45 -1.17 13.58
CA GLY A 343 -2.35 -1.00 15.03
C GLY A 343 -1.88 -2.23 15.81
N THR A 344 -1.78 -3.41 15.19
CA THR A 344 -1.19 -4.60 15.83
C THR A 344 0.32 -4.45 15.99
N GLU A 345 0.93 -5.24 16.89
CA GLU A 345 2.38 -5.19 17.11
C GLU A 345 3.18 -5.54 15.84
N LYS A 346 2.70 -6.48 15.03
CA LYS A 346 3.34 -6.84 13.75
C LYS A 346 3.29 -5.70 12.73
N TYR A 347 2.18 -4.97 12.67
CA TYR A 347 2.07 -3.79 11.80
C TYR A 347 2.98 -2.66 12.29
N LYS A 348 3.00 -2.40 13.60
CA LYS A 348 3.87 -1.41 14.24
C LYS A 348 5.36 -1.69 13.98
N ASP A 349 5.80 -2.94 14.10
CA ASP A 349 7.17 -3.36 13.76
C ASP A 349 7.50 -3.07 12.29
N ALA A 350 6.60 -3.44 11.37
CA ALA A 350 6.77 -3.15 9.94
C ALA A 350 6.84 -1.63 9.66
N MET A 351 6.01 -0.81 10.30
CA MET A 351 6.06 0.64 10.16
C MET A 351 7.36 1.24 10.71
N SER A 352 7.87 0.71 11.82
CA SER A 352 9.15 1.13 12.39
C SER A 352 10.31 0.87 11.43
N LYS A 353 10.41 -0.33 10.86
CA LYS A 353 11.43 -0.69 9.86
C LYS A 353 11.30 0.16 8.59
N ARG A 354 10.08 0.37 8.11
CA ARG A 354 9.80 1.24 6.97
C ARG A 354 10.21 2.67 7.24
N LYS A 355 9.95 3.20 8.44
CA LYS A 355 10.33 4.55 8.84
C LYS A 355 11.84 4.76 8.72
N THR A 356 12.66 3.81 9.16
CA THR A 356 14.13 3.86 9.01
C THR A 356 14.56 4.02 7.56
N VAL A 357 13.92 3.28 6.63
CA VAL A 357 14.18 3.41 5.19
C VAL A 357 13.79 4.81 4.69
N LEU A 358 12.63 5.31 5.10
CA LEU A 358 12.12 6.62 4.66
C LEU A 358 12.95 7.81 5.18
N GLU A 359 13.44 7.74 6.41
CA GLU A 359 14.31 8.75 7.01
C GLU A 359 15.70 8.80 6.35
N SER A 360 16.15 7.68 5.77
CA SER A 360 17.44 7.57 5.08
C SER A 360 17.34 7.76 3.56
N SER A 361 16.13 7.97 3.02
CA SER A 361 15.90 8.03 1.58
C SER A 361 16.10 9.43 1.01
N GLU A 362 16.95 9.55 0.00
CA GLU A 362 17.14 10.77 -0.80
C GLU A 362 16.40 10.70 -2.15
N CYS A 363 15.61 9.65 -2.38
CA CYS A 363 14.85 9.50 -3.62
C CYS A 363 13.81 10.60 -3.81
N HIS A 364 13.36 10.78 -5.04
CA HIS A 364 12.20 11.61 -5.31
C HIS A 364 10.96 11.07 -4.57
N THR A 365 10.06 11.95 -4.10
CA THR A 365 8.91 11.57 -3.26
C THR A 365 7.91 10.63 -3.94
N LEU A 366 7.88 10.63 -5.28
CA LEU A 366 7.15 9.65 -6.09
C LEU A 366 7.63 8.20 -5.89
N ASP A 367 8.89 8.02 -5.49
CA ASP A 367 9.53 6.72 -5.25
C ASP A 367 9.54 6.32 -3.76
N ARG A 368 8.91 7.11 -2.89
CA ARG A 368 8.84 6.88 -1.44
C ARG A 368 8.35 5.49 -1.06
N ASN A 369 7.38 4.96 -1.81
CA ASN A 369 6.79 3.64 -1.55
C ASN A 369 7.36 2.54 -2.45
N ASN A 370 8.38 2.85 -3.24
CA ASN A 370 8.96 1.93 -4.22
C ASN A 370 10.27 1.33 -3.66
N PHE A 371 10.21 0.12 -3.09
CA PHE A 371 11.41 -0.52 -2.54
C PHE A 371 12.53 -0.75 -3.57
N ARG A 372 12.20 -0.79 -4.87
CA ARG A 372 13.20 -0.86 -5.94
C ARG A 372 14.02 0.42 -6.01
N ALA A 373 13.37 1.56 -5.77
CA ALA A 373 14.05 2.85 -5.64
C ALA A 373 14.89 2.92 -4.38
N GLN A 374 14.37 2.38 -3.28
CA GLN A 374 15.07 2.41 -2.00
C GLN A 374 16.35 1.55 -1.99
N ARG A 375 16.44 0.54 -2.87
CA ARG A 375 17.66 -0.24 -3.11
C ARG A 375 18.65 0.43 -4.08
N ASP A 376 18.20 1.43 -4.82
CA ASP A 376 18.99 2.15 -5.82
C ASP A 376 19.86 3.24 -5.17
N SER A 377 20.62 3.98 -5.97
CA SER A 377 21.56 5.02 -5.57
C SER A 377 20.95 6.19 -4.79
N CYS A 378 19.67 6.50 -4.99
CA CYS A 378 18.98 7.55 -4.22
C CYS A 378 18.41 7.06 -2.90
N GLY A 379 18.32 5.75 -2.71
CA GLY A 379 17.71 5.16 -1.52
C GLY A 379 18.71 4.96 -0.39
N ILE A 380 18.35 4.09 0.54
CA ILE A 380 19.27 3.61 1.58
C ILE A 380 20.29 2.59 1.02
N GLY A 381 20.09 2.12 -0.21
CA GLY A 381 20.91 1.09 -0.84
C GLY A 381 20.61 -0.32 -0.32
N PRO A 382 21.32 -1.35 -0.83
CA PRO A 382 21.18 -2.71 -0.31
C PRO A 382 21.75 -2.82 1.11
N GLY A 383 21.03 -3.49 2.01
CA GLY A 383 21.47 -3.75 3.38
C GLY A 383 20.35 -4.26 4.28
N ASP A 384 20.71 -4.71 5.48
CA ASP A 384 19.81 -5.39 6.41
C ASP A 384 18.56 -4.56 6.74
N SER A 385 18.71 -3.24 6.97
CA SER A 385 17.57 -2.37 7.28
C SER A 385 16.53 -2.32 6.16
N LEU A 386 16.96 -2.35 4.90
CA LEU A 386 16.05 -2.38 3.76
C LEU A 386 15.41 -3.76 3.60
N ASP A 387 16.19 -4.83 3.75
CA ASP A 387 15.73 -6.20 3.60
C ASP A 387 14.70 -6.57 4.67
N GLU A 388 14.93 -6.14 5.92
CA GLU A 388 13.99 -6.26 7.03
C GLU A 388 12.69 -5.48 6.77
N ALA A 389 12.80 -4.25 6.27
CA ALA A 389 11.62 -3.44 5.94
C ALA A 389 10.79 -4.06 4.81
N ILE A 390 11.44 -4.56 3.75
CA ILE A 390 10.75 -5.26 2.65
C ILE A 390 10.04 -6.50 3.17
N THR A 391 10.73 -7.32 3.97
CA THR A 391 10.17 -8.56 4.51
C THR A 391 8.97 -8.27 5.41
N ALA A 392 9.12 -7.35 6.38
CA ALA A 392 8.06 -7.00 7.30
C ALA A 392 6.84 -6.38 6.59
N MET A 393 7.07 -5.51 5.59
CA MET A 393 5.99 -4.94 4.79
C MET A 393 5.28 -5.99 3.94
N PHE A 394 6.03 -6.93 3.34
CA PHE A 394 5.48 -8.03 2.56
C PHE A 394 4.59 -8.93 3.43
N GLU A 395 5.06 -9.31 4.62
CA GLU A 395 4.28 -10.10 5.59
C GLU A 395 2.99 -9.40 6.01
N VAL A 396 3.02 -8.10 6.25
CA VAL A 396 1.82 -7.34 6.66
C VAL A 396 0.85 -7.13 5.49
N ASN A 397 1.36 -6.78 4.30
CA ASN A 397 0.53 -6.53 3.11
C ASN A 397 -0.17 -7.80 2.63
N TYR A 398 0.51 -8.94 2.75
CA TYR A 398 0.05 -10.24 2.28
C TYR A 398 -0.23 -11.21 3.42
N HIS A 399 -0.55 -10.68 4.61
CA HIS A 399 -0.70 -11.45 5.86
C HIS A 399 -1.51 -12.74 5.69
N ALA A 400 -2.63 -12.69 4.97
CA ALA A 400 -3.47 -13.87 4.79
C ALA A 400 -2.77 -14.99 3.99
N TRP A 401 -1.86 -14.65 3.08
CA TRP A 401 -1.26 -15.58 2.12
C TRP A 401 0.08 -16.13 2.61
N VAL A 402 0.75 -15.41 3.51
CA VAL A 402 2.10 -15.77 4.00
C VAL A 402 2.06 -16.77 5.16
N GLN A 403 0.88 -17.19 5.64
CA GLN A 403 0.75 -18.12 6.77
C GLN A 403 0.95 -19.59 6.37
N ASN A 404 0.77 -19.91 5.09
CA ASN A 404 1.04 -21.23 4.55
C ASN A 404 2.42 -21.20 3.86
N GLY A 405 3.32 -22.10 4.25
CA GLY A 405 4.69 -22.13 3.75
C GLY A 405 4.79 -22.31 2.23
N ASP A 406 3.95 -23.17 1.65
CA ASP A 406 3.94 -23.42 0.21
C ASP A 406 3.44 -22.18 -0.54
N VAL A 407 2.31 -21.60 -0.10
CA VAL A 407 1.76 -20.36 -0.68
C VAL A 407 2.78 -19.22 -0.57
N TYR A 408 3.41 -19.05 0.59
CA TYR A 408 4.44 -18.05 0.83
C TYR A 408 5.61 -18.19 -0.14
N ASP A 409 6.10 -19.42 -0.32
CA ASP A 409 7.20 -19.72 -1.23
C ASP A 409 6.84 -19.48 -2.70
N CYS A 410 5.58 -19.62 -3.07
CA CYS A 410 5.08 -19.25 -4.39
C CYS A 410 5.04 -17.73 -4.59
N ILE A 411 4.32 -17.03 -3.72
CA ILE A 411 4.06 -15.60 -3.92
C ILE A 411 5.36 -14.79 -3.87
N LYS A 412 6.33 -15.16 -3.03
CA LYS A 412 7.62 -14.45 -2.98
C LYS A 412 8.41 -14.56 -4.29
N LYS A 413 8.17 -15.57 -5.13
CA LYS A 413 8.84 -15.70 -6.43
C LYS A 413 8.22 -14.82 -7.52
N VAL A 414 6.94 -14.48 -7.41
CA VAL A 414 6.21 -13.76 -8.47
C VAL A 414 5.85 -12.32 -8.10
N PHE A 415 5.71 -11.99 -6.82
CA PHE A 415 5.34 -10.65 -6.38
C PHE A 415 6.51 -9.68 -6.51
N ASP A 416 6.25 -8.53 -7.10
CA ASP A 416 7.28 -7.57 -7.46
C ASP A 416 7.95 -6.91 -6.25
N ASP A 417 7.26 -6.82 -5.12
CA ASP A 417 7.70 -6.22 -3.86
C ASP A 417 8.29 -7.22 -2.86
N SER A 418 8.42 -8.50 -3.21
CA SER A 418 9.08 -9.50 -2.36
C SER A 418 10.60 -9.27 -2.27
N LEU A 419 11.22 -9.63 -1.14
CA LEU A 419 12.68 -9.51 -0.99
C LEU A 419 13.45 -10.28 -2.08
N LEU A 420 12.94 -11.46 -2.47
CA LEU A 420 13.55 -12.28 -3.52
C LEU A 420 13.61 -11.53 -4.86
N ASN A 421 12.49 -10.94 -5.30
CA ASN A 421 12.46 -10.20 -6.56
C ASN A 421 13.17 -8.84 -6.48
N GLN A 422 13.11 -8.17 -5.33
CA GLN A 422 13.88 -6.95 -5.09
C GLN A 422 15.39 -7.20 -5.14
N SER A 423 15.87 -8.33 -4.61
CA SER A 423 17.28 -8.72 -4.64
C SER A 423 17.77 -9.05 -6.05
N LYS A 424 16.95 -9.74 -6.85
CA LYS A 424 17.22 -10.01 -8.27
C LYS A 424 17.40 -8.71 -9.06
N MET A 425 16.62 -7.67 -8.77
CA MET A 425 16.79 -6.34 -9.37
C MET A 425 18.07 -5.65 -8.92
N GLY A 426 18.40 -5.69 -7.63
CA GLY A 426 19.64 -5.10 -7.11
C GLY A 426 20.89 -5.69 -7.75
N ALA A 427 20.92 -7.02 -7.95
CA ALA A 427 22.02 -7.69 -8.64
C ALA A 427 22.21 -7.21 -10.09
N HIS A 428 21.13 -6.84 -10.78
CA HIS A 428 21.22 -6.29 -12.13
C HIS A 428 21.84 -4.88 -12.14
N ILE A 429 21.43 -4.02 -11.20
CA ILE A 429 21.97 -2.65 -11.06
C ILE A 429 23.48 -2.71 -10.80
N LEU A 430 23.93 -3.55 -9.86
CA LEU A 430 25.35 -3.69 -9.53
C LEU A 430 26.22 -4.11 -10.73
N ARG A 431 25.70 -5.03 -11.57
CA ARG A 431 26.41 -5.47 -12.79
C ARG A 431 26.60 -4.33 -13.78
N ILE A 432 25.62 -3.45 -13.92
CA ILE A 432 25.70 -2.27 -14.81
C ILE A 432 26.76 -1.30 -14.30
N SER A 433 26.77 -1.02 -12.99
CA SER A 433 27.76 -0.12 -12.37
C SER A 433 29.19 -0.63 -12.56
N ILE A 434 29.45 -1.92 -12.35
CA ILE A 434 30.79 -2.53 -12.53
C ILE A 434 31.22 -2.44 -14.01
N ALA A 435 30.32 -2.71 -14.95
CA ALA A 435 30.64 -2.65 -16.37
C ALA A 435 31.04 -1.24 -16.82
N MET A 436 30.40 -0.19 -16.30
CA MET A 436 30.77 1.20 -16.58
C MET A 436 32.15 1.56 -16.00
N VAL A 437 32.44 1.17 -14.76
CA VAL A 437 33.75 1.42 -14.14
C VAL A 437 34.87 0.74 -14.93
N MET A 438 34.67 -0.52 -15.35
CA MET A 438 35.65 -1.24 -16.17
C MET A 438 35.89 -0.58 -17.53
N ALA A 439 34.85 -0.04 -18.16
CA ALA A 439 34.98 0.69 -19.42
C ALA A 439 35.78 2.00 -19.25
N ILE A 440 35.52 2.76 -18.18
CA ILE A 440 36.26 3.99 -17.88
C ILE A 440 37.73 3.69 -17.61
N VAL A 441 38.02 2.67 -16.79
CA VAL A 441 39.40 2.24 -16.52
C VAL A 441 40.08 1.80 -17.82
N GLY A 442 39.41 1.00 -18.66
CA GLY A 442 39.95 0.59 -19.95
C GLY A 442 40.32 1.77 -20.87
N ILE A 443 39.52 2.83 -20.89
CA ILE A 443 39.81 4.06 -21.65
C ILE A 443 40.98 4.84 -21.06
N LEU A 444 41.13 4.88 -19.73
CA LEU A 444 42.24 5.59 -19.07
C LEU A 444 43.60 4.88 -19.21
N TYR A 445 43.60 3.59 -19.52
CA TYR A 445 44.82 2.80 -19.75
C TYR A 445 45.30 2.78 -21.21
N ILE A 446 44.48 3.29 -22.14
CA ILE A 446 44.83 3.50 -23.55
C ILE A 446 45.25 4.95 -23.74
#